data_AF-A0A0Q2XGL3-F1
#
_entry.id   AF-A0A0Q2XGL3-F1
#
_cell.length_a   1.000
_cell.length_b   1.000
_cell.length_c   1.000
_cell.angle_alpha   90.00
_cell.angle_beta   90.00
_cell.angle_gamma   90.00
#
_symmetry.space_group_name_H-M   'P 1'
#
loop_
_entity.id
_entity.type
_entity.pdbx_description
1 polymer ?
#
loop_
_entity_poly.entity_id
_entity_poly.type
_entity_poly.pdbx_seq_one_letter_code
_entity_poly.pdbx_strand_id
1 'polypeptide(L)'
;MQRDTILAARAVAAAFPEIRTIGGVRPDSLKWHPNGQAIDVMIPDPTSPHGKALGDAVMRFAMAHRQQFNINHVIWQQTIHNPDGSSSLMENRGSPTQNHMDHVHIATNGGGFPRGGEVYRL
;
A
#
# COMPACT_ATOMS: atom_id res chain seq x y z
N MET A 1 11.62 -2.51 -7.22
CA MET A 1 11.01 -1.69 -6.16
C MET A 1 12.10 -0.97 -5.39
N GLN A 2 11.77 0.16 -4.76
CA GLN A 2 12.69 0.92 -3.90
C GLN A 2 12.68 0.40 -2.46
N ARG A 3 13.70 0.75 -1.68
CA ARG A 3 13.95 0.17 -0.34
C ARG A 3 12.76 0.28 0.61
N ASP A 4 12.17 1.47 0.76
CA ASP A 4 11.07 1.69 1.70
C ASP A 4 9.80 0.93 1.27
N THR A 5 9.54 0.87 -0.04
CA THR A 5 8.46 0.07 -0.62
C THR A 5 8.68 -1.43 -0.40
N ILE A 6 9.93 -1.91 -0.51
CA ILE A 6 10.29 -3.31 -0.21
C ILE A 6 10.06 -3.61 1.27
N LEU A 7 10.43 -2.69 2.17
CA LEU A 7 10.18 -2.82 3.61
C LEU A 7 8.68 -2.95 3.88
N ALA A 8 7.86 -2.04 3.34
CA ALA A 8 6.42 -2.06 3.51
C ALA A 8 5.80 -3.38 3.01
N ALA A 9 6.18 -3.83 1.80
CA ALA A 9 5.68 -5.08 1.22
C ALA A 9 6.01 -6.30 2.08
N ARG A 10 7.25 -6.40 2.56
CA ARG A 10 7.70 -7.51 3.41
C ARG A 10 7.02 -7.50 4.77
N ALA A 11 6.88 -6.32 5.37
CA ALA A 11 6.22 -6.15 6.65
C ALA A 11 4.73 -6.53 6.57
N VAL A 12 4.03 -6.09 5.52
CA VAL A 12 2.62 -6.47 5.28
C VAL A 12 2.51 -7.99 5.10
N ALA A 13 3.33 -8.59 4.24
CA ALA A 13 3.28 -10.03 4.00
C ALA A 13 3.55 -10.86 5.28
N ALA A 14 4.43 -10.36 6.16
CA ALA A 14 4.72 -11.01 7.44
C ALA A 14 3.60 -10.84 8.48
N ALA A 15 2.95 -9.67 8.52
CA ALA A 15 1.89 -9.37 9.48
C ALA A 15 0.52 -9.97 9.09
N PHE A 16 0.28 -10.17 7.79
CA PHE A 16 -1.01 -10.60 7.25
C PHE A 16 -0.84 -11.81 6.32
N PRO A 17 -0.68 -13.03 6.87
CA PRO A 17 -0.45 -14.24 6.08
C PRO A 17 -1.62 -14.63 5.16
N GLU A 18 -2.81 -14.06 5.37
CA GLU A 18 -3.97 -14.18 4.47
C GLU A 18 -3.77 -13.47 3.13
N ILE A 19 -2.90 -12.44 3.08
CA ILE A 19 -2.57 -11.74 1.84
C ILE A 19 -1.68 -12.62 0.98
N ARG A 20 -2.21 -13.06 -0.17
CA ARG A 20 -1.51 -13.94 -1.12
C ARG A 20 -0.86 -13.20 -2.28
N THR A 21 -1.27 -11.97 -2.53
CA THR A 21 -0.81 -11.20 -3.69
C THR A 21 -0.55 -9.76 -3.30
N ILE A 22 0.66 -9.31 -3.57
CA ILE A 22 1.06 -7.90 -3.45
C ILE A 22 1.64 -7.49 -4.81
N GLY A 23 0.91 -6.63 -5.52
CA GLY A 23 1.36 -5.99 -6.75
C GLY A 23 2.41 -4.92 -6.47
N GLY A 24 3.28 -4.63 -7.44
CA GLY A 24 4.36 -3.65 -7.29
C GLY A 24 4.64 -2.89 -8.57
N VAL A 25 5.87 -3.00 -9.08
CA VAL A 25 6.31 -2.27 -10.29
C VAL A 25 5.52 -2.71 -11.52
N ARG A 26 4.91 -1.75 -12.22
CA ARG A 26 4.23 -1.93 -13.52
C ARG A 26 4.18 -0.59 -14.28
N PRO A 27 3.93 -0.60 -15.60
CA PRO A 27 3.55 0.61 -16.32
C PRO A 27 2.27 1.23 -15.72
N ASP A 28 2.29 2.55 -15.54
CA ASP A 28 1.20 3.34 -15.01
C ASP A 28 1.33 4.78 -15.53
N SER A 29 0.22 5.50 -15.60
CA SER A 29 0.18 6.93 -15.86
C SER A 29 0.81 7.77 -14.74
N LEU A 30 0.76 7.29 -13.50
CA LEU A 30 1.32 7.97 -12.33
C LEU A 30 2.69 7.41 -11.98
N LYS A 31 3.54 8.23 -11.34
CA LYS A 31 4.95 7.91 -11.13
C LYS A 31 5.22 6.74 -10.18
N TRP A 32 4.32 6.43 -9.25
CA TRP A 32 4.67 5.58 -8.10
C TRP A 32 4.94 4.12 -8.47
N HIS A 33 4.03 3.44 -9.16
CA HIS A 33 4.27 2.07 -9.60
C HIS A 33 5.48 1.94 -10.55
N PRO A 34 5.62 2.76 -11.62
CA PRO A 34 6.76 2.70 -12.53
C PRO A 34 8.10 2.89 -11.82
N ASN A 35 8.16 3.78 -10.83
CA ASN A 35 9.39 4.06 -10.08
C ASN A 35 9.63 3.09 -8.90
N GLY A 36 8.75 2.10 -8.70
CA GLY A 36 8.82 1.16 -7.59
C GLY A 36 8.62 1.78 -6.22
N GLN A 37 7.82 2.84 -6.16
CA GLN A 37 7.43 3.58 -4.97
C GLN A 37 6.05 3.17 -4.43
N ALA A 38 5.35 2.21 -5.06
CA ALA A 38 4.06 1.74 -4.59
C ALA A 38 3.90 0.22 -4.64
N ILE A 39 3.00 -0.27 -3.78
CA ILE A 39 2.44 -1.62 -3.78
C ILE A 39 0.92 -1.59 -3.72
N ASP A 40 0.30 -2.60 -4.30
CA ASP A 40 -1.13 -2.88 -4.14
C ASP A 40 -1.30 -4.18 -3.38
N VAL A 41 -1.82 -4.10 -2.15
CA VAL A 41 -2.07 -5.25 -1.29
C VAL A 41 -3.47 -5.78 -1.61
N MET A 42 -3.54 -6.90 -2.33
CA MET A 42 -4.82 -7.43 -2.81
C MET A 42 -5.61 -8.06 -1.67
N ILE A 43 -6.83 -7.58 -1.44
CA ILE A 43 -7.67 -8.04 -0.34
C ILE A 43 -8.60 -9.15 -0.85
N PRO A 44 -8.57 -10.37 -0.26
CA PRO A 44 -9.51 -11.43 -0.61
C PRO A 44 -10.94 -11.05 -0.17
N ASP A 45 -11.92 -11.38 -1.02
CA ASP A 45 -13.34 -11.09 -0.81
C ASP A 45 -13.60 -9.68 -0.26
N PRO A 46 -13.12 -8.62 -0.96
CA PRO A 46 -12.98 -7.28 -0.40
C PRO A 46 -14.32 -6.58 -0.10
N THR A 47 -15.42 -7.10 -0.64
CA THR A 47 -16.78 -6.62 -0.37
C THR A 47 -17.41 -7.26 0.87
N SER A 48 -16.87 -8.39 1.33
CA SER A 48 -17.35 -9.10 2.52
C SER A 48 -16.97 -8.37 3.82
N PRO A 49 -17.69 -8.58 4.93
CA PRO A 49 -17.29 -8.02 6.23
C PRO A 49 -15.86 -8.40 6.65
N HIS A 50 -15.44 -9.64 6.36
CA HIS A 50 -14.09 -10.12 6.69
C HIS A 50 -13.02 -9.44 5.83
N GLY A 51 -13.21 -9.38 4.51
CA GLY A 51 -12.29 -8.71 3.59
C GLY A 51 -12.16 -7.22 3.91
N LYS A 52 -13.26 -6.54 4.22
CA LYS A 52 -13.23 -5.14 4.68
C LYS A 52 -12.42 -4.97 5.97
N ALA A 53 -12.67 -5.81 6.98
CA ALA A 53 -11.93 -5.75 8.23
C ALA A 53 -10.42 -6.02 8.04
N LEU A 54 -10.06 -6.94 7.13
CA LEU A 54 -8.67 -7.21 6.75
C LEU A 54 -8.03 -6.00 6.06
N GLY A 55 -8.70 -5.41 5.06
CA GLY A 55 -8.22 -4.19 4.40
C GLY A 55 -8.04 -3.02 5.36
N ASP A 56 -8.99 -2.85 6.29
CA ASP A 56 -8.87 -1.83 7.33
C ASP A 56 -7.66 -2.08 8.25
N ALA A 57 -7.38 -3.36 8.56
CA ALA A 57 -6.23 -3.73 9.38
C ALA A 57 -4.90 -3.47 8.66
N VAL A 58 -4.81 -3.80 7.36
CA VAL A 58 -3.65 -3.49 6.51
C VAL A 58 -3.42 -1.98 6.41
N MET A 59 -4.47 -1.20 6.15
CA MET A 59 -4.38 0.27 6.09
C MET A 59 -3.89 0.85 7.42
N ARG A 60 -4.50 0.44 8.55
CA ARG A 60 -4.09 0.89 9.89
C ARG A 60 -2.65 0.51 10.20
N PHE A 61 -2.23 -0.71 9.84
CA PHE A 61 -0.86 -1.15 10.03
C PHE A 61 0.13 -0.30 9.24
N ALA A 62 -0.16 0.00 7.96
CA ALA A 62 0.67 0.88 7.15
C ALA A 62 0.77 2.28 7.79
N MET A 63 -0.36 2.85 8.21
CA MET A 63 -0.40 4.17 8.85
C MET A 63 0.28 4.21 10.24
N ALA A 64 0.24 3.11 11.00
CA ALA A 64 0.95 3.00 12.27
C ALA A 64 2.49 3.03 12.08
N HIS A 65 2.98 2.51 10.96
CA HIS A 65 4.40 2.46 10.60
C HIS A 65 4.79 3.50 9.54
N ARG A 66 3.99 4.56 9.38
CA ARG A 66 4.14 5.56 8.30
C ARG A 66 5.51 6.23 8.25
N GLN A 67 6.17 6.39 9.39
CA GLN A 67 7.53 6.96 9.47
C GLN A 67 8.59 5.97 8.99
N GLN A 68 8.51 4.71 9.42
CA GLN A 68 9.44 3.63 9.03
C GLN A 68 9.32 3.30 7.55
N PHE A 69 8.10 3.30 7.02
CA PHE A 69 7.83 3.07 5.60
C PHE A 69 7.99 4.32 4.74
N ASN A 70 8.25 5.48 5.35
CA ASN A 70 8.34 6.76 4.65
C ASN A 70 7.14 6.99 3.71
N ILE A 71 5.93 6.81 4.25
CA ILE A 71 4.68 6.82 3.48
C ILE A 71 4.47 8.17 2.83
N ASN A 72 4.10 8.13 1.55
CA ASN A 72 3.57 9.26 0.82
C ASN A 72 2.04 9.37 1.02
N HIS A 73 1.33 8.26 0.79
CA HIS A 73 -0.09 8.12 1.08
C HIS A 73 -0.51 6.64 1.07
N VAL A 74 -1.65 6.33 1.68
CA VAL A 74 -2.33 5.03 1.61
C VAL A 74 -3.73 5.25 1.08
N ILE A 75 -4.24 4.37 0.22
CA ILE A 75 -5.61 4.43 -0.28
C ILE A 75 -6.34 3.14 0.04
N TRP A 76 -7.51 3.25 0.64
CA TRP A 76 -8.42 2.13 0.86
C TRP A 76 -9.86 2.59 0.83
N GLN A 77 -10.74 1.82 0.18
CA GLN A 77 -12.16 2.12 0.01
C GLN A 77 -12.43 3.58 -0.37
N GLN A 78 -11.84 3.99 -1.49
CA GLN A 78 -11.96 5.31 -2.06
C GLN A 78 -11.45 6.47 -1.18
N THR A 79 -10.76 6.18 -0.08
CA THR A 79 -10.26 7.19 0.87
C THR A 79 -8.74 7.25 0.84
N ILE A 80 -8.21 8.45 0.66
CA ILE A 80 -6.77 8.72 0.75
C ILE A 80 -6.45 9.06 2.21
N HIS A 81 -5.43 8.42 2.76
CA HIS A 81 -4.88 8.66 4.08
C HIS A 81 -3.45 9.20 3.94
N ASN A 82 -3.21 10.38 4.51
CA ASN A 82 -1.92 11.07 4.44
C ASN A 82 -1.09 10.83 5.71
N PRO A 83 0.25 10.90 5.64
CA PRO A 83 1.13 10.63 6.78
C PRO A 83 0.96 11.60 7.96
N ASP A 84 0.38 12.78 7.74
CA ASP A 84 0.02 13.74 8.79
C ASP A 84 -1.26 13.37 9.57
N GLY A 85 -1.93 12.28 9.16
CA GLY A 85 -3.18 11.80 9.76
C GLY A 85 -4.45 12.36 9.12
N SER A 86 -4.33 13.30 8.17
CA SER A 86 -5.47 13.77 7.40
C SER A 86 -5.98 12.69 6.43
N SER A 87 -7.26 12.76 6.09
CA SER A 87 -7.87 11.89 5.08
C SER A 87 -8.86 12.64 4.22
N SER A 88 -8.97 12.24 2.96
CA SER A 88 -9.92 12.81 2.01
C SER A 88 -10.52 11.73 1.10
N LEU A 89 -11.77 11.94 0.70
CA LEU A 89 -12.41 11.08 -0.30
C LEU A 89 -11.84 11.38 -1.68
N MET A 90 -11.47 10.35 -2.43
CA MET A 90 -11.07 10.48 -3.83
C MET A 90 -12.31 10.55 -4.74
N GLU A 91 -12.15 11.15 -5.91
CA GLU A 91 -13.15 11.11 -6.97
C GLU A 91 -13.52 9.67 -7.38
N ASN A 92 -14.75 9.44 -7.80
CA ASN A 92 -15.12 8.14 -8.37
C ASN A 92 -14.53 8.03 -9.80
N ARG A 93 -13.71 7.01 -10.03
CA ARG A 93 -13.01 6.73 -11.29
C ARG A 93 -13.64 5.60 -12.11
N GLY A 94 -14.78 5.06 -11.67
CA GLY A 94 -15.65 4.21 -12.49
C GLY A 94 -15.49 2.70 -12.32
N SER A 95 -14.53 2.22 -11.52
CA SER A 95 -14.39 0.79 -11.21
C SER A 95 -13.90 0.53 -9.79
N PRO A 96 -14.19 -0.64 -9.19
CA PRO A 96 -13.67 -1.03 -7.87
C PRO A 96 -12.16 -0.89 -7.76
N THR A 97 -11.42 -1.36 -8.77
CA THR A 97 -9.95 -1.27 -8.79
C THR A 97 -9.47 0.18 -8.84
N GLN A 98 -10.00 1.02 -9.73
CA GLN A 98 -9.57 2.42 -9.80
C GLN A 98 -9.97 3.23 -8.56
N ASN A 99 -11.02 2.81 -7.85
CA ASN A 99 -11.47 3.39 -6.59
C ASN A 99 -10.83 2.73 -5.36
N HIS A 100 -9.89 1.78 -5.55
CA HIS A 100 -9.20 1.11 -4.46
C HIS A 100 -10.14 0.40 -3.48
N MET A 101 -11.20 -0.21 -4.02
CA MET A 101 -12.20 -0.97 -3.27
C MET A 101 -11.82 -2.44 -3.08
N ASP A 102 -10.87 -2.95 -3.86
CA ASP A 102 -10.43 -4.35 -3.90
C ASP A 102 -8.97 -4.56 -3.44
N HIS A 103 -8.21 -3.48 -3.21
CA HIS A 103 -6.85 -3.53 -2.69
C HIS A 103 -6.54 -2.29 -1.85
N VAL A 104 -5.58 -2.44 -0.91
CA VAL A 104 -4.98 -1.30 -0.21
C VAL A 104 -3.74 -0.86 -1.00
N HIS A 105 -3.77 0.35 -1.54
CA HIS A 105 -2.61 0.94 -2.21
C HIS A 105 -1.74 1.66 -1.19
N ILE A 106 -0.44 1.37 -1.21
CA ILE A 106 0.55 2.01 -0.33
C ILE A 106 1.63 2.62 -1.19
N ALA A 107 1.70 3.94 -1.22
CA ALA A 107 2.77 4.69 -1.84
C ALA A 107 3.76 5.19 -0.77
N THR A 108 5.04 5.04 -1.05
CA THR A 108 6.14 5.61 -0.25
C THR A 108 6.77 6.78 -1.00
N ASN A 109 7.55 7.61 -0.31
CA ASN A 109 8.44 8.58 -0.97
C ASN A 109 9.61 7.87 -1.66
N GLY A 110 9.71 6.54 -1.52
CA GLY A 110 10.83 5.74 -1.95
C GLY A 110 12.02 5.90 -1.01
N GLY A 111 13.06 5.13 -1.28
CA GLY A 111 14.32 5.18 -0.52
C GLY A 111 15.52 4.97 -1.43
N GLY A 112 15.33 5.15 -2.75
CA GLY A 112 16.28 4.71 -3.76
C GLY A 112 16.20 3.19 -4.00
N PHE A 113 16.82 2.75 -5.10
CA PHE A 113 16.95 1.33 -5.41
C PHE A 113 17.99 0.66 -4.48
N PRO A 114 17.78 -0.62 -4.12
CA PRO A 114 18.77 -1.38 -3.38
C PRO A 114 20.12 -1.42 -4.09
N ARG A 115 21.21 -1.36 -3.32
CA ARG A 115 22.60 -1.50 -3.77
C ARG A 115 23.25 -2.78 -3.25
N GLY A 116 22.54 -3.57 -2.46
CA GLY A 116 23.03 -4.77 -1.80
C GLY A 116 23.42 -4.50 -0.34
N GLY A 117 23.20 -5.50 0.53
CA GLY A 117 23.50 -5.41 1.96
C GLY A 117 22.42 -4.76 2.82
N GLU A 118 21.28 -4.37 2.23
CA GLU A 118 20.16 -3.81 2.99
C GLU A 118 19.55 -4.84 3.96
N VAL A 119 19.29 -4.37 5.18
CA VAL A 119 18.52 -5.09 6.18
C VAL A 119 17.16 -4.43 6.30
N TYR A 120 16.10 -5.20 6.08
CA TYR A 120 14.72 -4.76 6.13
C TYR A 120 14.10 -5.25 7.45
N ARG A 121 13.98 -4.36 8.43
CA ARG A 121 13.39 -4.65 9.74
C ARG A 121 12.52 -3.47 10.16
N LEU A 122 11.38 -3.81 10.79
CA LEU A 122 10.54 -2.86 11.51
C LEU A 122 11.07 -2.65 12.94
#